data_AF-A0A8T5N384-F1
#
_entry.id   AF-A0A8T5N384-F1
#
_cell.length_a   1.000
_cell.length_b   1.000
_cell.length_c   1.000
_cell.angle_alpha   90.00
_cell.angle_beta   90.00
_cell.angle_gamma   90.00
#
_symmetry.space_group_name_H-M   'P 1'
#
loop_
_entity.id
_entity.type
_entity.pdbx_description
1 polymer ?
#
loop_
_entity_poly.entity_id
_entity_poly.type
_entity_poly.pdbx_seq_one_letter_code
_entity_poly.pdbx_strand_id
1 'polypeptide(L)' 'MAKTKFPSLAVILLIMAITWMFSDLGYVDMDLPWVPIIVAIIAIGMIFNRFNE' A
#
# COMPACT_ATOMS: atom_id res chain seq x y z
N MET A 1 -13.34 7.19 24.84
CA MET A 1 -13.40 5.96 24.02
C MET A 1 -12.42 6.15 22.87
N ALA A 2 -11.22 5.57 22.96
CA ALA A 2 -10.23 5.70 21.89
C ALA A 2 -10.83 5.08 20.62
N LYS A 3 -11.12 5.90 19.61
CA LYS A 3 -11.54 5.39 18.30
C LYS A 3 -10.34 4.65 17.74
N THR A 4 -10.33 3.32 17.85
CA THR A 4 -9.41 2.43 17.14
C THR A 4 -9.69 2.59 15.65
N LYS A 5 -9.04 3.58 15.03
CA LYS A 5 -9.11 3.80 13.58
C LYS A 5 -8.44 2.60 12.91
N PHE A 6 -9.11 2.04 11.92
CA PHE A 6 -8.56 0.95 11.13
C PHE A 6 -7.26 1.42 10.45
N PRO A 7 -6.13 0.70 10.60
CA PRO A 7 -4.83 1.16 10.13
C PRO A 7 -4.68 0.92 8.62
N SER A 8 -5.48 1.66 7.83
CA SER A 8 -5.56 1.52 6.37
C SER A 8 -4.20 1.62 5.68
N LEU A 9 -3.33 2.55 6.12
CA LEU A 9 -1.97 2.67 5.60
C LEU A 9 -1.16 1.39 5.80
N ALA A 10 -1.20 0.81 7.00
CA ALA A 10 -0.46 -0.41 7.31
C ALA A 10 -0.97 -1.60 6.49
N VAL A 11 -2.29 -1.70 6.29
CA VAL A 11 -2.89 -2.74 5.46
C VAL A 11 -2.49 -2.61 3.99
N ILE A 12 -2.47 -1.39 3.44
CA ILE A 12 -2.07 -1.19 2.05
C ILE A 12 -0.57 -1.50 1.87
N LEU A 13 0.28 -1.08 2.81
CA LEU A 13 1.71 -1.43 2.80
C LEU A 13 1.94 -2.94 2.87
N LEU A 14 1.14 -3.65 3.69
CA LEU A 14 1.21 -5.11 3.79
C LEU A 14 0.87 -5.78 2.45
N ILE A 15 -0.21 -5.36 1.79
CA ILE A 15 -0.60 -5.90 0.48
C ILE A 15 0.52 -5.67 -0.53
N MET A 16 1.10 -4.47 -0.57
CA MET A 16 2.20 -4.15 -1.47
C MET A 16 3.44 -5.02 -1.19
N ALA A 17 3.84 -5.16 0.07
CA ALA A 17 5.00 -5.98 0.44
C ALA A 17 4.81 -7.45 0.04
N ILE A 18 3.60 -7.98 0.19
CA ILE A 18 3.24 -9.33 -0.25
C ILE A 18 3.34 -9.43 -1.77
N THR A 19 2.72 -8.50 -2.51
CA THR A 19 2.77 -8.47 -3.98
C THR A 19 4.21 -8.37 -4.49
N TRP A 20 5.05 -7.56 -3.85
CA TRP A 20 6.46 -7.43 -4.21
C TRP A 20 7.22 -8.72 -3.93
N MET A 21 7.06 -9.32 -2.75
CA MET A 21 7.68 -10.60 -2.43
C MET A 21 7.34 -11.69 -3.46
N PHE A 22 6.08 -11.76 -3.92
CA PHE A 22 5.68 -12.69 -4.98
C PHE A 22 6.29 -12.37 -6.35
N SER A 23 6.53 -11.09 -6.64
CA SER A 23 7.22 -10.68 -7.86
C SER A 23 8.70 -11.05 -7.82
N ASP A 24 9.40 -10.81 -6.71
CA ASP A 24 10.81 -11.18 -6.52
C ASP A 24 11.03 -12.70 -6.57
N LEU A 25 10.06 -13.49 -6.11
CA LEU A 25 10.07 -14.95 -6.20
C LEU A 25 9.84 -15.47 -7.63
N GLY A 26 9.57 -14.60 -8.61
CA GLY A 26 9.31 -14.97 -10.01
C GLY A 26 7.95 -15.64 -10.21
N TYR A 27 7.05 -15.59 -9.22
CA TYR A 27 5.66 -16.05 -9.38
C TYR A 27 4.82 -15.06 -10.20
N VAL A 28 5.27 -13.80 -10.28
CA VAL A 28 4.59 -12.74 -11.03
C VAL A 28 5.61 -11.89 -11.79
N ASP A 29 5.66 -12.06 -13.11
CA ASP A 29 6.36 -11.15 -14.02
C ASP A 29 5.54 -9.86 -14.16
N MET A 30 5.82 -8.88 -13.29
CA MET A 30 5.28 -7.54 -13.44
C MET A 30 6.28 -6.67 -14.19
N ASP A 31 6.11 -6.55 -15.51
CA ASP A 31 6.78 -5.52 -16.34
C ASP A 31 6.13 -4.13 -16.14
N LEU A 32 5.67 -3.86 -14.92
CA LEU A 32 4.98 -2.63 -14.54
C LEU A 32 5.91 -1.78 -13.68
N PRO A 33 6.06 -0.47 -13.96
CA PRO A 33 6.94 0.39 -13.19
C PRO A 33 6.45 0.49 -11.74
N TRP A 34 7.19 -0.13 -10.83
CA TRP A 34 6.88 -0.27 -9.40
C TRP A 34 6.91 1.06 -8.63
N VAL A 35 7.80 1.97 -9.02
CA VAL A 35 7.90 3.31 -8.41
C VAL A 35 6.58 4.10 -8.48
N PRO A 36 5.91 4.27 -9.65
CA PRO A 36 4.61 4.93 -9.71
C PRO A 36 3.52 4.24 -8.89
N ILE A 37 3.53 2.92 -8.76
CA ILE A 37 2.58 2.17 -7.91
C ILE A 37 2.75 2.54 -6.43
N ILE A 38 4.00 2.59 -5.97
CA ILE A 38 4.34 2.99 -4.60
C ILE A 38 3.86 4.41 -4.32
N VAL A 39 4.12 5.35 -5.23
CA VAL A 39 3.71 6.75 -5.10
C VAL A 39 2.18 6.87 -5.07
N ALA A 40 1.46 6.14 -5.91
CA ALA A 40 -0.01 6.13 -5.91
C ALA A 40 -0.59 5.64 -4.58
N ILE A 41 -0.01 4.57 -4.02
CA ILE A 41 -0.42 4.01 -2.72
C ILE A 41 -0.17 5.01 -1.57
N ILE A 42 1.00 5.63 -1.52
CA ILE A 42 1.33 6.63 -0.48
C ILE A 42 0.39 7.83 -0.60
N ALA A 43 0.10 8.29 -1.83
CA ALA A 43 -0.85 9.37 -2.07
C ALA A 43 -2.26 9.02 -1.59
N ILE A 44 -2.75 7.80 -1.87
CA ILE A 44 -4.04 7.30 -1.38
C ILE A 44 -4.04 7.26 0.15
N GLY A 45 -3.01 6.70 0.78
CA GLY A 45 -2.88 6.62 2.24
C GLY A 45 -2.90 8.00 2.90
N MET A 46 -2.21 8.99 2.32
CA MET A 46 -2.23 10.38 2.80
C MET A 46 -3.61 11.03 2.63
N ILE A 47 -4.28 10.80 1.51
CA ILE A 47 -5.64 11.31 1.26
C ILE A 47 -6.60 10.77 2.32
N PHE A 48 -6.62 9.46 2.56
CA PHE A 48 -7.48 8.85 3.56
C PHE A 48 -7.13 9.27 4.99
N ASN A 49 -5.84 9.48 5.30
CA ASN A 49 -5.43 10.00 6.59
C ASN A 49 -5.95 11.43 6.82
N ARG A 50 -5.85 12.29 5.79
CA ARG A 50 -6.30 13.69 5.85
C ARG A 50 -7.82 13.85 5.92
N PHE A 51 -8.59 13.00 5.26
CA PHE A 51 -10.06 13.04 5.32
C PHE A 51 -10.65 12.45 6.62
N ASN A 52 -9.81 11.85 7.46
CA ASN A 52 -10.23 11.25 8.73
C ASN A 52 -9.82 12.11 9.94
N GLU A 53 -9.21 13.28 9.73
CA GLU A 53 -9.09 14.39 10.69
C GLU A 53 -10.34 15.28 10.64
#